data_AF-A0A0K8TPE3-F1
#
_entry.id   AF-A0A0K8TPE3-F1
#
_cell.length_a   1.000
_cell.length_b   1.000
_cell.length_c   1.000
_cell.angle_alpha   90.00
_cell.angle_beta   90.00
_cell.angle_gamma   90.00
#
_symmetry.space_group_name_H-M   'P 1'
#
loop_
_entity.id
_entity.type
_entity.pdbx_description
1 polymer ?
#
loop_
_entity_poly.entity_id
_entity_poly.type
_entity_poly.pdbx_seq_one_letter_code
_entity_poly.pdbx_strand_id
1 'polypeptide(L)'
;RKIPARKHHGIRDPVKQNELRYEKIKNAINNPPKKVDHQEVSYKLSQFIKLKEAAKKNANFKLKRRVDNEDRPRKRARASKKIKPIFQKPNETDRDYLRRVNQITTEGLKEAEYEARYNVDVVRNEKTGEIVVKKRPENEIDQIIKNKKRRKPLPIKQKIPKEIVKAAVEEALAEKKKKKEDDGLFKRDFVKFGEVVHAPPTLLLPRYAKKVETVPRPGKKNNLLLKEMLNQPSKKGKSVEMPKKVESKNQKTAKVTKKKYDLQGKRKDLPMVTRQMLESE
;
A
#
# COMPACT_ATOMS: atom_id res chain seq x y z
N ARG A 1 -13.08 4.07 -31.87
CA ARG A 1 -11.99 3.89 -32.86
C ARG A 1 -11.18 2.65 -32.45
N LYS A 2 -11.06 1.63 -33.31
CA LYS A 2 -10.32 0.39 -33.02
C LYS A 2 -8.81 0.70 -33.02
N ILE A 3 -8.12 0.44 -31.92
CA ILE A 3 -6.66 0.63 -31.84
C ILE A 3 -6.03 -0.47 -32.70
N PRO A 4 -5.20 -0.11 -33.71
CA PRO A 4 -4.58 -1.11 -34.56
C PRO A 4 -3.59 -1.96 -33.75
N ALA A 5 -3.68 -3.27 -33.90
CA ALA A 5 -2.76 -4.21 -33.26
C ALA A 5 -1.34 -4.02 -33.82
N ARG A 6 -0.34 -4.15 -32.94
CA ARG A 6 1.07 -4.12 -33.32
C ARG A 6 1.37 -5.34 -34.19
N LYS A 7 1.79 -5.12 -35.44
CA LYS A 7 2.23 -6.19 -36.33
C LYS A 7 3.58 -6.72 -35.83
N HIS A 8 3.69 -8.04 -35.69
CA HIS A 8 4.97 -8.70 -35.46
C HIS A 8 5.70 -8.77 -36.80
N HIS A 9 6.76 -7.98 -36.96
CA HIS A 9 7.67 -8.14 -38.09
C HIS A 9 8.51 -9.39 -37.83
N GLY A 10 8.28 -10.45 -38.62
CA GLY A 10 9.19 -11.58 -38.68
C GLY A 10 10.57 -11.16 -39.17
N ILE A 11 11.54 -12.05 -39.05
CA ILE A 11 12.85 -11.86 -39.68
C ILE A 11 12.63 -11.85 -41.20
N ARG A 12 13.06 -10.78 -41.86
CA ARG A 12 12.87 -10.56 -43.29
C ARG A 12 13.58 -11.64 -44.13
N ASP A 13 14.85 -11.90 -43.83
CA ASP A 13 15.69 -12.90 -44.51
C ASP A 13 16.41 -13.78 -43.46
N PRO A 14 16.06 -15.08 -43.30
CA PRO A 14 16.65 -15.95 -42.27
C PRO A 14 18.11 -16.30 -42.57
N VAL A 15 18.48 -16.43 -43.85
CA VAL A 15 19.85 -16.79 -44.28
C VAL A 15 20.85 -15.70 -43.88
N LYS A 16 20.53 -14.43 -44.16
CA LYS A 16 21.38 -13.29 -43.76
C LYS A 16 21.55 -13.17 -42.25
N GLN A 17 20.50 -13.48 -41.47
CA GLN A 17 20.60 -13.48 -40.01
C GLN A 17 21.57 -14.57 -39.52
N ASN A 18 21.52 -15.75 -40.14
CA ASN A 18 22.41 -16.84 -39.84
C ASN A 18 23.86 -16.51 -40.24
N GLU A 19 24.09 -15.93 -41.42
CA GLU A 19 25.41 -15.45 -41.85
C GLU A 19 26.01 -14.47 -40.82
N LEU A 20 25.27 -13.43 -40.44
CA LEU A 20 25.69 -12.47 -39.40
C LEU A 20 25.95 -13.13 -38.05
N ARG A 21 25.23 -14.21 -37.72
CA ARG A 21 25.44 -14.97 -36.49
C ARG A 21 26.72 -15.81 -36.59
N TYR A 22 26.94 -16.48 -37.72
CA TYR A 22 28.13 -17.28 -37.97
C TYR A 22 29.39 -16.43 -38.03
N GLU A 23 29.37 -15.27 -38.68
CA GLU A 23 30.49 -14.32 -38.69
C GLU A 23 30.89 -13.86 -37.28
N LYS A 24 29.90 -13.61 -36.41
CA LYS A 24 30.16 -13.23 -35.00
C LYS A 24 30.76 -14.38 -34.20
N ILE A 25 30.30 -15.60 -34.42
CA ILE A 25 30.75 -16.79 -33.66
C ILE A 25 32.11 -17.27 -34.16
N LYS A 26 32.40 -17.13 -35.46
CA LYS A 26 33.64 -17.59 -36.10
C LYS A 26 34.90 -17.15 -35.35
N ASN A 27 34.89 -15.95 -34.78
CA ASN A 27 36.04 -15.36 -34.10
C ASN A 27 35.90 -15.35 -32.55
N ALA A 28 34.93 -16.06 -31.98
CA ALA A 28 34.63 -16.00 -30.54
C ALA A 28 35.06 -17.25 -29.76
N ILE A 29 35.23 -18.40 -30.42
CA ILE A 29 35.53 -19.67 -29.74
C ILE A 29 37.03 -19.96 -29.81
N ASN A 30 37.66 -20.18 -28.65
CA ASN A 30 39.05 -20.62 -28.49
C ASN A 30 40.12 -19.73 -29.16
N ASN A 31 39.83 -18.45 -29.40
CA ASN A 31 40.84 -17.52 -29.87
C ASN A 31 41.73 -17.04 -28.72
N PRO A 32 43.04 -16.88 -28.94
CA PRO A 32 43.93 -16.32 -27.93
C PRO A 32 43.53 -14.87 -27.62
N PRO A 33 43.89 -14.36 -26.42
CA PRO A 33 43.73 -12.94 -26.10
C PRO A 33 44.37 -12.04 -27.17
N LYS A 34 43.68 -10.97 -27.57
CA LYS A 34 44.17 -10.05 -28.61
C LYS A 34 45.44 -9.30 -28.23
N LYS A 35 45.67 -9.12 -26.93
CA LYS A 35 46.80 -8.41 -26.34
C LYS A 35 47.18 -9.15 -25.05
N VAL A 36 48.47 -9.45 -24.90
CA VAL A 36 48.99 -10.25 -23.78
C VAL A 36 48.94 -9.48 -22.46
N ASP A 37 49.33 -8.21 -22.47
CA ASP A 37 49.48 -7.40 -21.25
C ASP A 37 48.28 -6.50 -20.93
N HIS A 38 47.18 -6.65 -21.67
CA HIS A 38 46.01 -5.79 -21.51
C HIS A 38 44.82 -6.57 -20.95
N GLN A 39 44.41 -6.19 -19.74
CA GLN A 39 43.20 -6.73 -19.13
C GLN A 39 41.97 -5.96 -19.64
N GLU A 40 41.09 -6.63 -20.40
CA GLU A 40 39.83 -6.03 -20.82
C GLU A 40 38.89 -5.82 -19.62
N VAL A 41 38.29 -4.63 -19.55
CA VAL A 41 37.24 -4.35 -18.57
C VAL A 41 36.01 -5.20 -18.85
N SER A 42 35.34 -5.68 -17.79
CA SER A 42 34.13 -6.49 -17.96
C SER A 42 33.06 -5.78 -18.80
N TYR A 43 32.25 -6.57 -19.53
CA TYR A 43 31.18 -6.03 -20.38
C TYR A 43 30.25 -5.07 -19.62
N LYS A 44 29.84 -5.45 -18.40
CA LYS A 44 28.98 -4.62 -17.53
C LYS A 44 29.65 -3.31 -17.15
N LEU A 45 30.95 -3.33 -16.82
CA LEU A 45 31.69 -2.12 -16.48
C LEU A 45 31.82 -1.20 -17.70
N SER A 46 32.10 -1.75 -18.88
CA SER A 46 32.13 -0.97 -20.13
C SER A 46 30.78 -0.31 -20.43
N GLN A 47 29.67 -1.01 -20.18
CA GLN A 47 28.31 -0.44 -20.32
C GLN A 47 28.07 0.69 -19.33
N PHE A 48 28.50 0.51 -18.07
CA PHE A 48 28.38 1.55 -17.05
C PHE A 48 29.19 2.80 -17.41
N ILE A 49 30.43 2.64 -17.89
CA ILE A 49 31.27 3.76 -18.35
C ILE A 49 30.59 4.48 -19.52
N LYS A 50 30.07 3.75 -20.51
CA LYS A 50 29.29 4.32 -21.62
C LYS A 50 28.07 5.10 -21.14
N LEU A 51 27.32 4.58 -20.18
CA LEU A 51 26.17 5.27 -19.58
C LEU A 51 26.59 6.53 -18.82
N LYS A 52 27.68 6.45 -18.05
CA LYS A 52 28.26 7.59 -17.33
C LYS A 52 28.70 8.69 -18.29
N GLU A 53 29.39 8.35 -19.37
CA GLU A 53 29.81 9.31 -20.40
C GLU A 53 28.62 9.89 -21.17
N ALA A 54 27.64 9.07 -21.53
CA ALA A 54 26.43 9.52 -22.20
C ALA A 54 25.60 10.46 -21.31
N ALA A 55 25.54 10.21 -20.00
CA ALA A 55 24.89 11.09 -19.03
C ALA A 55 25.65 12.41 -18.84
N LYS A 56 26.99 12.37 -18.83
CA LYS A 56 27.82 13.58 -18.81
C LYS A 56 27.67 14.43 -20.07
N LYS A 57 27.61 13.80 -21.25
CA LYS A 57 27.49 14.48 -22.55
C LYS A 57 26.07 14.99 -22.80
N ASN A 58 25.04 14.31 -22.28
CA ASN A 58 23.65 14.70 -22.44
C ASN A 58 23.06 15.12 -21.08
N ALA A 59 23.17 16.40 -20.72
CA ALA A 59 22.55 16.98 -19.52
C ALA A 59 21.00 16.87 -19.50
N ASN A 60 20.38 16.42 -20.61
CA ASN A 60 18.94 16.39 -20.83
C ASN A 60 18.35 14.98 -20.96
N PHE A 61 19.03 13.91 -20.52
CA PHE A 61 18.45 12.56 -20.54
C PHE A 61 17.33 12.44 -19.49
N LYS A 62 16.13 12.93 -19.84
CA LYS A 62 14.91 12.70 -19.05
C LYS A 62 14.68 11.20 -19.04
N LEU A 63 15.01 10.57 -17.91
CA LEU A 63 14.72 9.17 -17.65
C LEU A 63 13.21 8.98 -17.83
N LYS A 64 12.77 8.47 -18.98
CA LYS A 64 11.40 8.00 -19.16
C LYS A 64 11.27 6.75 -18.31
N ARG A 65 11.03 6.93 -17.01
CA ARG A 65 10.68 5.85 -16.09
C ARG A 65 9.43 5.18 -16.65
N ARG A 66 9.61 4.05 -17.35
CA ARG A 66 8.58 3.02 -17.48
C ARG A 66 8.57 2.27 -16.16
N VAL A 67 8.06 2.96 -15.14
CA VAL A 67 7.59 2.32 -13.92
C VAL A 67 6.09 2.41 -14.05
N ASP A 68 5.45 1.26 -13.93
CA ASP A 68 4.01 1.12 -13.76
C ASP A 68 3.54 2.06 -12.66
N ASN A 69 3.16 3.27 -13.07
CA ASN A 69 2.65 4.35 -12.24
C ASN A 69 1.13 4.38 -12.41
N GLU A 70 0.47 3.23 -12.24
CA GLU A 70 -0.99 3.24 -12.13
C GLU A 70 -1.43 3.79 -10.76
N ASP A 71 -0.58 3.68 -9.73
CA ASP A 71 -0.89 4.14 -8.36
C ASP A 71 -0.30 5.49 -7.96
N ARG A 72 0.52 6.14 -8.79
CA ARG A 72 0.91 7.53 -8.53
C ARG A 72 -0.17 8.43 -9.12
N PRO A 73 -0.87 9.26 -8.32
CA PRO A 73 -1.79 10.24 -8.86
C PRO A 73 -1.01 11.09 -9.85
N ARG A 74 -1.34 10.97 -11.14
CA ARG A 74 -0.78 11.81 -12.18
C ARG A 74 -0.99 13.24 -11.70
N LYS A 75 0.09 14.00 -11.53
CA LYS A 75 0.06 15.46 -11.39
C LYS A 75 -0.43 16.07 -12.71
N ARG A 76 -1.64 15.73 -13.15
CA ARG A 76 -2.49 16.71 -13.82
C ARG A 76 -2.90 17.65 -12.71
N ALA A 77 -1.95 18.52 -12.33
CA ALA A 77 -2.30 19.71 -11.61
C ALA A 77 -3.29 20.42 -12.54
N ARG A 78 -4.59 20.21 -12.29
CA ARG A 78 -5.58 21.23 -12.60
C ARG A 78 -4.95 22.52 -12.13
N ALA A 79 -5.00 23.58 -12.94
CA ALA A 79 -4.47 24.88 -12.58
C ALA A 79 -5.15 25.30 -11.26
N SER A 80 -4.57 24.89 -10.15
CA SER A 80 -5.07 25.17 -8.82
C SER A 80 -4.93 26.66 -8.69
N LYS A 81 -6.06 27.34 -8.43
CA LYS A 81 -6.04 28.78 -8.18
C LYS A 81 -4.87 29.07 -7.25
N LYS A 82 -3.93 29.90 -7.72
CA LYS A 82 -2.73 30.21 -6.95
C LYS A 82 -3.20 30.96 -5.71
N ILE A 83 -3.06 30.34 -4.54
CA ILE A 83 -3.39 30.98 -3.27
C ILE A 83 -2.35 32.07 -3.06
N LYS A 84 -2.80 33.33 -2.98
CA LYS A 84 -1.92 34.44 -2.66
C LYS A 84 -1.52 34.35 -1.19
N PRO A 85 -0.24 34.55 -0.84
CA PRO A 85 0.16 34.63 0.55
C PRO A 85 -0.54 35.81 1.24
N ILE A 86 -1.06 35.56 2.44
CA ILE A 86 -1.80 36.55 3.23
C ILE A 86 -0.85 37.17 4.25
N PHE A 87 -0.38 38.38 3.99
CA PHE A 87 0.47 39.13 4.91
C PHE A 87 -0.36 39.98 5.86
N GLN A 88 0.17 40.25 7.06
CA GLN A 88 -0.39 41.20 8.01
C GLN A 88 -0.26 42.62 7.46
N LYS A 89 -1.31 43.44 7.61
CA LYS A 89 -1.27 44.85 7.16
C LYS A 89 -0.55 45.72 8.22
N PRO A 90 0.07 46.85 7.83
CA PRO A 90 0.89 47.67 8.74
C PRO A 90 0.15 48.19 9.98
N ASN A 91 -1.18 48.34 9.94
CA ASN A 91 -1.99 48.83 11.06
C ASN A 91 -2.96 47.77 11.62
N GLU A 92 -2.69 46.48 11.39
CA GLU A 92 -3.57 45.38 11.80
C GLU A 92 -3.05 44.71 13.06
N THR A 93 -3.89 44.58 14.08
CA THR A 93 -3.55 43.81 15.29
C THR A 93 -3.45 42.32 14.96
N ASP A 94 -2.64 41.56 15.70
CA ASP A 94 -2.47 40.12 15.45
C ASP A 94 -3.80 39.36 15.50
N ARG A 95 -4.70 39.78 16.41
CA ARG A 95 -6.04 39.19 16.54
C ARG A 95 -6.88 39.47 15.29
N ASP A 96 -6.84 40.69 14.75
CA ASP A 96 -7.55 41.05 13.54
C ASP A 96 -6.97 40.33 12.31
N TYR A 97 -5.65 40.19 12.25
CA TYR A 97 -4.96 39.40 11.23
C TYR A 97 -5.44 37.94 11.22
N LEU A 98 -5.42 37.27 12.37
CA LEU A 98 -5.90 35.90 12.49
C LEU A 98 -7.39 35.78 12.14
N ARG A 99 -8.23 36.74 12.54
CA ARG A 99 -9.64 36.78 12.16
C ARG A 99 -9.80 36.87 10.64
N ARG A 100 -9.04 37.75 9.98
CA ARG A 100 -9.07 37.92 8.52
C ARG A 100 -8.55 36.67 7.80
N VAL A 101 -7.49 36.04 8.28
CA VAL A 101 -6.97 34.77 7.72
C VAL A 101 -8.03 33.68 7.82
N ASN A 102 -8.69 33.54 8.98
CA ASN A 102 -9.78 32.57 9.17
C ASN A 102 -10.98 32.88 8.25
N GLN A 103 -11.31 34.15 8.04
CA GLN A 103 -12.37 34.53 7.12
C GLN A 103 -12.03 34.16 5.67
N ILE A 104 -10.84 34.55 5.18
CA ILE A 104 -10.41 34.24 3.80
C ILE A 104 -10.34 32.73 3.56
N THR A 105 -9.84 31.97 4.53
CA THR A 105 -9.74 30.50 4.43
C THR A 105 -11.11 29.85 4.41
N THR A 106 -12.03 30.25 5.30
CA THR A 106 -13.40 29.71 5.32
C THR A 106 -14.20 30.07 4.07
N GLU A 107 -14.03 31.28 3.52
CA GLU A 107 -14.61 31.68 2.23
C GLU A 107 -14.05 30.84 1.07
N GLY A 108 -12.74 30.61 1.03
CA GLY A 108 -12.11 29.76 0.03
C GLY A 108 -12.57 28.30 0.09
N LEU A 109 -12.79 27.75 1.29
CA LEU A 109 -13.35 26.42 1.47
C LEU A 109 -14.79 26.32 0.95
N LYS A 110 -15.65 27.29 1.32
CA LYS A 110 -17.04 27.35 0.84
C LYS A 110 -17.11 27.49 -0.68
N GLU A 111 -16.24 28.31 -1.27
CA GLU A 111 -16.15 28.45 -2.73
C GLU A 111 -15.72 27.14 -3.38
N ALA A 112 -14.69 26.47 -2.86
CA ALA A 112 -14.25 25.18 -3.38
C ALA A 112 -15.33 24.09 -3.27
N GLU A 113 -16.09 24.06 -2.16
CA GLU A 113 -17.24 23.18 -2.01
C GLU A 113 -18.32 23.46 -3.05
N TYR A 114 -18.65 24.74 -3.27
CA TYR A 114 -19.62 25.16 -4.28
C TYR A 114 -19.20 24.73 -5.69
N GLU A 115 -17.95 25.01 -6.05
CA GLU A 115 -17.37 24.61 -7.34
C GLU A 115 -17.41 23.10 -7.58
N ALA A 116 -17.16 22.31 -6.53
CA ALA A 116 -17.21 20.85 -6.60
C ALA A 116 -18.65 20.34 -6.72
N ARG A 117 -19.60 20.91 -5.96
CA ARG A 117 -21.01 20.52 -5.98
C ARG A 117 -21.67 20.78 -7.33
N TYR A 118 -21.40 21.94 -7.94
CA TYR A 118 -22.03 22.35 -9.18
C TYR A 118 -21.18 22.09 -10.43
N ASN A 119 -19.94 21.63 -10.26
CA ASN A 119 -18.94 21.46 -11.33
C ASN A 119 -18.73 22.75 -12.15
N VAL A 120 -18.42 23.83 -11.44
CA VAL A 120 -18.26 25.19 -11.98
C VAL A 120 -16.98 25.81 -11.43
N ASP A 121 -16.36 26.72 -12.17
CA ASP A 121 -15.26 27.57 -11.73
C ASP A 121 -15.80 28.97 -11.38
N VAL A 122 -15.55 29.42 -10.16
CA VAL A 122 -15.85 30.77 -9.69
C VAL A 122 -14.60 31.63 -9.90
N VAL A 123 -14.64 32.58 -10.84
CA VAL A 123 -13.52 33.47 -11.13
C VAL A 123 -13.82 34.84 -10.58
N ARG A 124 -13.04 35.31 -9.61
CA ARG A 124 -13.13 36.67 -9.05
C ARG A 124 -12.13 37.58 -9.76
N ASN A 125 -12.61 38.67 -10.34
CA ASN A 125 -11.76 39.71 -10.90
C ASN A 125 -11.15 40.54 -9.77
N GLU A 126 -9.83 40.56 -9.65
CA GLU A 126 -9.14 41.23 -8.53
C GLU A 126 -9.27 42.75 -8.56
N LYS A 127 -9.56 43.34 -9.72
CA LYS A 127 -9.67 44.79 -9.92
C LYS A 127 -11.11 45.30 -9.74
N THR A 128 -12.10 44.59 -10.27
CA THR A 128 -13.51 45.02 -10.25
C THR A 128 -14.33 44.34 -9.16
N GLY A 129 -13.83 43.26 -8.56
CA GLY A 129 -14.57 42.45 -7.59
C GLY A 129 -15.70 41.61 -8.20
N GLU A 130 -15.92 41.69 -9.51
CA GLU A 130 -16.95 40.93 -10.20
C GLU A 130 -16.66 39.43 -10.15
N ILE A 131 -17.73 38.66 -9.93
CA ILE A 131 -17.68 37.21 -9.80
C ILE A 131 -18.30 36.59 -11.06
N VAL A 132 -17.46 35.97 -11.89
CA VAL A 132 -17.91 35.27 -13.10
C VAL A 132 -17.88 33.77 -12.88
N VAL A 133 -19.00 33.13 -13.17
CA VAL A 133 -19.25 31.71 -12.90
C VAL A 133 -19.16 30.95 -14.23
N LYS A 134 -18.11 30.15 -14.42
CA LYS A 134 -17.83 29.42 -15.67
C LYS A 134 -18.06 27.92 -15.49
N LYS A 135 -18.95 27.32 -16.28
CA LYS A 135 -19.20 25.86 -16.21
C LYS A 135 -17.94 25.08 -16.61
N ARG A 136 -17.57 24.08 -15.80
CA ARG A 136 -16.45 23.19 -16.13
C ARG A 136 -16.88 22.21 -17.23
N PRO A 137 -15.98 21.85 -18.16
CA PRO A 137 -16.24 20.72 -19.05
C PRO A 137 -16.44 19.45 -18.21
N GLU A 138 -17.38 18.60 -18.64
CA GLU A 138 -17.64 17.34 -17.94
C GLU A 138 -16.41 16.44 -18.00
N ASN A 139 -15.91 15.99 -16.85
CA ASN A 139 -14.81 15.02 -16.84
C ASN A 139 -15.36 13.64 -17.24
N GLU A 140 -14.59 12.90 -18.04
CA GLU A 140 -14.91 11.51 -18.41
C GLU A 140 -15.16 10.62 -17.18
N ILE A 141 -14.46 10.88 -16.07
CA ILE A 141 -14.62 10.17 -14.79
C ILE A 141 -16.00 10.44 -14.18
N ASP A 142 -16.47 11.69 -14.22
CA ASP A 142 -17.77 12.06 -13.65
C ASP A 142 -18.91 11.45 -14.48
N GLN A 143 -18.75 11.40 -15.81
CA GLN A 143 -19.66 10.67 -16.69
C GLN A 143 -19.66 9.16 -16.39
N ILE A 144 -18.50 8.55 -16.18
CA ILE A 144 -18.38 7.13 -15.80
C ILE A 144 -19.05 6.86 -14.44
N ILE A 145 -18.87 7.72 -13.45
CA ILE A 145 -19.53 7.60 -12.13
C ILE A 145 -21.04 7.77 -12.27
N LYS A 146 -21.50 8.75 -13.05
CA LYS A 146 -22.92 8.98 -13.33
C LYS A 146 -23.54 7.77 -14.06
N ASN A 147 -22.83 7.20 -15.03
CA ASN A 147 -23.25 5.99 -15.74
C ASN A 147 -23.23 4.75 -14.84
N LYS A 148 -22.26 4.62 -13.93
CA LYS A 148 -22.21 3.54 -12.92
C LYS A 148 -23.33 3.66 -11.88
N LYS A 149 -23.68 4.87 -11.44
CA LYS A 149 -24.83 5.12 -10.53
C LYS A 149 -26.16 4.86 -11.22
N ARG A 150 -26.28 5.17 -12.52
CA ARG A 150 -27.49 4.89 -13.33
C ARG A 150 -27.68 3.41 -13.63
N ARG A 151 -26.59 2.64 -13.74
CA ARG A 151 -26.65 1.18 -13.78
C ARG A 151 -26.92 0.66 -12.37
N LYS A 152 -28.18 0.35 -12.06
CA LYS A 152 -28.52 -0.51 -10.91
C LYS A 152 -27.56 -1.71 -10.93
N PRO A 153 -26.97 -2.12 -9.79
CA PRO A 153 -26.06 -3.25 -9.78
C PRO A 153 -26.83 -4.45 -10.34
N LEU A 154 -26.42 -4.91 -11.53
CA LEU A 154 -26.88 -6.19 -12.05
C LEU A 154 -26.51 -7.22 -10.98
N PRO A 155 -27.43 -8.10 -10.55
CA PRO A 155 -27.11 -9.11 -9.57
C PRO A 155 -26.03 -10.00 -10.20
N ILE A 156 -24.79 -9.84 -9.72
CA ILE A 156 -23.71 -10.74 -10.04
C ILE A 156 -24.15 -12.09 -9.48
N LYS A 157 -24.58 -13.00 -10.38
CA LYS A 157 -24.90 -14.39 -10.07
C LYS A 157 -23.59 -15.15 -9.80
N GLN A 158 -22.85 -14.75 -8.77
CA GLN A 158 -21.90 -15.63 -8.12
C GLN A 158 -22.65 -16.18 -6.91
N LYS A 159 -22.85 -17.50 -6.89
CA LYS A 159 -23.48 -18.24 -5.80
C LYS A 159 -22.57 -18.20 -4.56
N ILE A 160 -22.38 -17.02 -3.98
CA ILE A 160 -21.88 -16.92 -2.62
C ILE A 160 -23.08 -17.28 -1.74
N PRO A 161 -23.00 -18.33 -0.91
CA PRO A 161 -24.12 -18.73 -0.08
C PRO A 161 -24.55 -17.53 0.77
N LYS A 162 -25.86 -17.25 0.77
CA LYS A 162 -26.46 -16.08 1.44
C LYS A 162 -26.08 -16.00 2.92
N GLU A 163 -25.73 -17.13 3.53
CA GLU A 163 -25.26 -17.26 4.91
C GLU A 163 -23.90 -16.60 5.13
N ILE A 164 -22.95 -16.71 4.21
CA ILE A 164 -21.62 -16.07 4.33
C ILE A 164 -21.75 -14.55 4.21
N VAL A 165 -22.62 -14.07 3.31
CA VAL A 165 -22.88 -12.64 3.15
C VAL A 165 -23.60 -12.08 4.38
N LYS A 166 -24.58 -12.81 4.93
CA LYS A 166 -25.26 -12.41 6.18
C LYS A 166 -24.30 -12.38 7.35
N ALA A 167 -23.44 -13.39 7.53
CA ALA A 167 -22.43 -13.43 8.59
C ALA A 167 -21.45 -12.26 8.47
N ALA A 168 -20.95 -11.96 7.26
CA ALA A 168 -20.04 -10.84 7.04
C ALA A 168 -20.70 -9.46 7.29
N VAL A 169 -21.99 -9.32 6.96
CA VAL A 169 -22.76 -8.10 7.25
C VAL A 169 -23.02 -7.96 8.75
N GLU A 170 -23.33 -9.05 9.44
CA GLU A 170 -23.58 -9.08 10.88
C GLU A 170 -22.29 -8.80 11.67
N GLU A 171 -21.16 -9.37 11.25
CA GLU A 171 -19.83 -9.08 11.81
C GLU A 171 -19.44 -7.61 11.61
N ALA A 172 -19.64 -7.06 10.41
CA ALA A 172 -19.37 -5.65 10.13
C ALA A 172 -20.29 -4.69 10.91
N LEU A 173 -21.54 -5.08 11.17
CA LEU A 173 -22.46 -4.32 12.01
C LEU A 173 -22.07 -4.42 13.50
N ALA A 174 -21.62 -5.57 13.97
CA ALA A 174 -21.11 -5.77 15.31
C ALA A 174 -19.82 -4.97 15.56
N GLU A 175 -18.88 -4.94 14.60
CA GLU A 175 -17.68 -4.10 14.67
C GLU A 175 -18.02 -2.60 14.70
N LYS A 176 -19.02 -2.17 13.92
CA LYS A 176 -19.49 -0.77 13.94
C LYS A 176 -20.17 -0.41 15.26
N LYS A 177 -20.89 -1.34 15.89
CA LYS A 177 -21.48 -1.14 17.22
C LYS A 177 -20.39 -1.07 18.30
N LYS A 178 -19.40 -1.98 18.28
CA LYS A 178 -18.25 -1.95 19.19
C LYS A 178 -17.43 -0.65 19.07
N LYS A 179 -17.17 -0.18 17.85
CA LYS A 179 -16.48 1.12 17.64
C LYS A 179 -17.25 2.30 18.20
N LYS A 180 -18.59 2.29 18.13
CA LYS A 180 -19.44 3.33 18.74
C LYS A 180 -19.48 3.24 20.28
N GLU A 181 -19.27 2.07 20.85
CA GLU A 181 -19.15 1.88 22.30
C GLU A 181 -17.78 2.36 22.82
N ASP A 182 -16.70 2.18 22.04
CA ASP A 182 -15.35 2.68 22.36
C ASP A 182 -15.27 4.23 22.37
N ASP A 183 -16.08 4.90 21.54
CA ASP A 183 -16.23 6.37 21.54
C ASP A 183 -16.99 6.89 22.80
N GLY A 184 -17.55 5.99 23.62
CA GLY A 184 -18.27 6.30 24.86
C GLY A 184 -17.40 6.60 26.08
N LEU A 185 -16.07 6.62 25.95
CA LEU A 185 -15.15 6.77 27.10
C LEU A 185 -14.91 8.21 27.57
N PHE A 186 -15.45 9.22 26.89
CA PHE A 186 -15.39 10.61 27.36
C PHE A 186 -16.75 11.06 27.89
N LYS A 187 -17.08 10.61 29.12
CA LYS A 187 -18.17 11.21 29.89
C LYS A 187 -17.71 12.58 30.37
N ARG A 188 -18.45 13.63 29.99
CA ARG A 188 -18.23 14.98 30.50
C ARG A 188 -19.03 15.14 31.79
N ASP A 189 -18.34 15.39 32.89
CA ASP A 189 -19.00 15.73 34.15
C ASP A 189 -19.36 17.21 34.14
N PHE A 190 -20.64 17.52 34.31
CA PHE A 190 -21.14 18.89 34.40
C PHE A 190 -21.23 19.29 35.88
N VAL A 191 -20.29 20.11 36.34
CA VAL A 191 -20.24 20.65 37.70
C VAL A 191 -20.98 21.99 37.75
N LYS A 192 -21.91 22.16 38.70
CA LYS A 192 -22.67 23.41 38.86
C LYS A 192 -21.90 24.42 39.70
N PHE A 193 -22.20 25.71 39.51
CA PHE A 193 -21.58 26.78 40.27
C PHE A 193 -21.97 26.66 41.76
N GLY A 194 -20.97 26.55 42.65
CA GLY A 194 -21.15 26.33 44.10
C GLY A 194 -20.79 24.92 44.59
N GLU A 195 -20.48 23.98 43.69
CA GLU A 195 -20.02 22.64 44.05
C GLU A 195 -18.51 22.64 44.33
N VAL A 196 -18.09 22.20 45.53
CA VAL A 196 -16.68 22.14 45.93
C VAL A 196 -16.13 20.74 45.66
N VAL A 197 -15.22 20.62 44.68
CA VAL A 197 -14.58 19.35 44.29
C VAL A 197 -13.32 19.11 45.13
N HIS A 198 -13.25 18.00 45.86
CA HIS A 198 -12.12 17.72 46.77
C HIS A 198 -10.83 17.25 46.06
N ALA A 199 -10.91 16.48 44.97
CA ALA A 199 -9.74 16.09 44.17
C ALA A 199 -10.18 15.59 42.78
N PRO A 200 -9.35 15.77 41.74
CA PRO A 200 -9.64 15.21 40.42
C PRO A 200 -9.60 13.67 40.46
N PRO A 201 -10.31 12.99 39.55
CA PRO A 201 -10.30 11.53 39.49
C PRO A 201 -8.89 11.01 39.16
N THR A 202 -8.45 9.99 39.89
CA THR A 202 -7.15 9.35 39.67
C THR A 202 -7.19 8.42 38.46
N LEU A 203 -6.33 8.68 37.47
CA LEU A 203 -6.21 7.85 36.25
C LEU A 203 -5.45 6.54 36.54
N LEU A 204 -6.11 5.59 37.22
CA LEU A 204 -5.58 4.26 37.43
C LEU A 204 -6.01 3.34 36.28
N LEU A 205 -5.04 2.66 35.65
CA LEU A 205 -5.36 1.65 34.65
C LEU A 205 -6.12 0.50 35.35
N PRO A 206 -7.20 -0.03 34.73
CA PRO A 206 -7.94 -1.13 35.33
C PRO A 206 -7.05 -2.36 35.46
N ARG A 207 -7.31 -3.17 36.51
CA ARG A 207 -6.47 -4.29 36.95
C ARG A 207 -6.09 -5.29 35.85
N TYR A 208 -6.92 -5.40 34.80
CA TYR A 208 -6.75 -6.32 33.68
C TYR A 208 -6.39 -5.67 32.34
N ALA A 209 -6.12 -4.35 32.29
CA ALA A 209 -5.66 -3.72 31.06
C ALA A 209 -4.26 -4.18 30.68
N LYS A 210 -4.07 -4.51 29.39
CA LYS A 210 -2.76 -4.84 28.82
C LYS A 210 -1.89 -3.58 28.84
N LYS A 211 -0.80 -3.62 29.62
CA LYS A 211 0.23 -2.57 29.60
C LYS A 211 0.99 -2.68 28.28
N VAL A 212 0.61 -1.88 27.30
CA VAL A 212 1.34 -1.78 26.04
C VAL A 212 2.53 -0.87 26.28
N GLU A 213 3.72 -1.45 26.31
CA GLU A 213 4.95 -0.69 26.49
C GLU A 213 5.42 -0.17 25.14
N THR A 214 5.21 1.12 24.90
CA THR A 214 5.55 1.82 23.66
C THR A 214 7.06 2.01 23.47
N VAL A 215 7.87 1.82 24.51
CA VAL A 215 9.34 1.99 24.45
C VAL A 215 10.03 0.80 25.12
N PRO A 216 10.97 0.10 24.44
CA PRO A 216 11.70 -1.01 25.03
C PRO A 216 12.62 -0.51 26.14
N ARG A 217 12.27 -0.76 27.40
CA ARG A 217 13.15 -0.47 28.54
C ARG A 217 14.26 -1.54 28.63
N PRO A 218 15.52 -1.15 28.84
CA PRO A 218 16.61 -2.10 29.05
C PRO A 218 16.34 -2.95 30.30
N GLY A 219 16.59 -4.26 30.23
CA GLY A 219 16.42 -5.20 31.35
C GLY A 219 15.14 -6.05 31.35
N LYS A 220 14.25 -5.92 30.37
CA LYS A 220 13.05 -6.77 30.28
C LYS A 220 13.33 -8.08 29.56
N LYS A 221 12.82 -9.17 30.17
CA LYS A 221 12.97 -10.56 29.67
C LYS A 221 12.46 -10.77 28.22
N ASN A 222 11.63 -9.88 27.70
CA ASN A 222 11.08 -9.97 26.34
C ASN A 222 11.99 -9.33 25.27
N ASN A 223 12.92 -8.45 25.65
CA ASN A 223 13.86 -7.77 24.75
C ASN A 223 15.29 -8.33 24.90
N LEU A 224 15.41 -9.58 25.35
CA LEU A 224 16.69 -10.25 25.53
C LEU A 224 17.06 -10.95 24.21
N LEU A 225 18.27 -10.71 23.70
CA LEU A 225 18.76 -11.25 22.43
C LEU A 225 18.59 -12.79 22.33
N LEU A 226 18.89 -13.51 23.41
CA LEU A 226 18.71 -14.96 23.50
C LEU A 226 17.27 -15.41 23.24
N LYS A 227 16.28 -14.62 23.66
CA LYS A 227 14.86 -14.93 23.47
C LYS A 227 14.41 -14.66 22.04
N GLU A 228 15.00 -13.66 21.37
CA GLU A 228 14.79 -13.42 19.95
C GLU A 228 15.40 -14.54 19.10
N MET A 229 16.58 -15.05 19.46
CA MET A 229 17.22 -16.17 18.78
C MET A 229 16.44 -17.49 18.95
N LEU A 230 15.91 -17.77 20.14
CA LEU A 230 15.11 -18.98 20.40
C LEU A 230 13.73 -18.97 19.72
N ASN A 231 13.14 -17.79 19.51
CA ASN A 231 11.82 -17.65 18.91
C ASN A 231 11.86 -17.40 17.39
N GLN A 232 13.03 -17.49 16.74
CA GLN A 232 13.08 -17.45 15.29
C GLN A 232 12.44 -18.73 14.71
N PRO A 233 11.42 -18.63 13.84
CA PRO A 233 10.92 -19.80 13.13
C PRO A 233 12.03 -20.31 12.21
N SER A 234 12.54 -21.50 12.51
CA SER A 234 13.64 -22.17 11.82
C SER A 234 13.48 -22.11 10.30
N LYS A 235 14.29 -21.28 9.64
CA LYS A 235 14.55 -21.39 8.20
C LYS A 235 15.26 -22.72 7.97
N LYS A 236 14.61 -23.59 7.19
CA LYS A 236 15.09 -24.92 6.82
C LYS A 236 16.48 -24.85 6.18
N GLY A 237 17.51 -25.29 6.90
CA GLY A 237 18.75 -25.80 6.36
C GLY A 237 18.91 -27.24 6.85
N LYS A 238 18.84 -28.21 5.94
CA LYS A 238 18.99 -29.65 6.25
C LYS A 238 20.43 -30.06 5.97
N SER A 239 21.15 -30.51 7.00
CA SER A 239 22.14 -31.59 6.87
C SER A 239 22.45 -32.20 8.25
N VAL A 240 22.01 -33.46 8.41
CA VAL A 240 22.69 -34.62 9.04
C VAL A 240 22.93 -34.62 10.57
N GLU A 241 22.09 -35.44 11.25
CA GLU A 241 22.35 -36.48 12.31
C GLU A 241 23.21 -36.16 13.56
N MET A 242 23.02 -36.66 14.80
CA MET A 242 22.08 -37.46 15.63
C MET A 242 22.76 -37.53 17.06
N PRO A 243 22.29 -38.29 18.09
CA PRO A 243 21.26 -37.97 19.10
C PRO A 243 21.77 -38.00 20.58
N LYS A 244 20.93 -37.59 21.55
CA LYS A 244 20.60 -38.29 22.84
C LYS A 244 20.31 -37.34 24.02
N LYS A 245 19.17 -37.62 24.67
CA LYS A 245 18.84 -37.67 26.13
C LYS A 245 19.13 -36.41 26.98
N VAL A 246 18.28 -35.91 27.89
CA VAL A 246 17.07 -36.43 28.57
C VAL A 246 16.52 -35.31 29.51
N GLU A 247 15.18 -35.26 29.69
CA GLU A 247 14.40 -34.72 30.84
C GLU A 247 14.43 -33.21 31.19
N SER A 248 13.36 -32.54 31.68
CA SER A 248 11.98 -32.89 32.01
C SER A 248 11.11 -31.62 32.26
N LYS A 249 9.78 -31.75 32.06
CA LYS A 249 8.63 -31.02 32.71
C LYS A 249 8.54 -29.49 32.50
N ASN A 250 7.43 -28.85 32.09
CA ASN A 250 6.00 -29.12 32.09
C ASN A 250 5.34 -28.27 30.98
N GLN A 251 4.64 -28.88 30.02
CA GLN A 251 3.64 -28.17 29.21
C GLN A 251 2.32 -28.92 29.30
N LYS A 252 1.30 -28.19 29.78
CA LYS A 252 -0.09 -28.63 29.83
C LYS A 252 -0.57 -28.84 28.39
N THR A 253 -0.80 -30.09 28.04
CA THR A 253 -1.36 -30.53 26.76
C THR A 253 -2.82 -30.06 26.64
N ALA A 254 -3.09 -29.17 25.69
CA ALA A 254 -4.43 -29.04 25.14
C ALA A 254 -4.75 -30.34 24.37
N LYS A 255 -5.83 -31.01 24.77
CA LYS A 255 -6.32 -32.25 24.16
C LYS A 255 -6.65 -32.02 22.68
N VAL A 256 -5.73 -32.38 21.78
CA VAL A 256 -6.08 -32.64 20.38
C VAL A 256 -6.73 -34.02 20.36
N THR A 257 -8.05 -34.06 20.30
CA THR A 257 -8.78 -35.29 19.99
C THR A 257 -8.34 -35.74 18.60
N LYS A 258 -7.50 -36.78 18.54
CA LYS A 258 -7.19 -37.49 17.30
C LYS A 258 -8.51 -38.06 16.78
N LYS A 259 -9.14 -37.41 15.79
CA LYS A 259 -10.24 -38.01 15.06
C LYS A 259 -9.68 -39.24 14.36
N LYS A 260 -10.10 -40.44 14.77
CA LYS A 260 -9.84 -41.66 14.02
C LYS A 260 -10.58 -41.50 12.69
N TYR A 261 -9.84 -41.48 11.59
CA TYR A 261 -10.45 -41.50 10.26
C TYR A 261 -10.89 -42.93 9.97
N ASP A 262 -12.15 -43.09 9.57
CA ASP A 262 -12.64 -44.38 9.10
C ASP A 262 -11.95 -44.71 7.78
N LEU A 263 -11.23 -45.84 7.75
CA LEU A 263 -10.47 -46.30 6.57
C LEU A 263 -11.37 -47.07 5.59
N GLN A 264 -12.64 -47.25 5.94
CA GLN A 264 -13.63 -47.90 5.09
C GLN A 264 -14.26 -46.88 4.13
N GLY A 265 -14.22 -47.18 2.82
CA GLY A 265 -14.84 -46.34 1.78
C GLY A 265 -13.96 -46.09 0.56
N LYS A 266 -14.38 -45.15 -0.29
CA LYS A 266 -13.63 -44.82 -1.52
C LYS A 266 -12.40 -43.97 -1.15
N ARG A 267 -11.24 -44.30 -1.74
CA ARG A 267 -9.94 -43.61 -1.49
C ARG A 267 -10.01 -42.09 -1.66
N LYS A 268 -10.92 -41.59 -2.51
CA LYS A 268 -11.15 -40.15 -2.75
C LYS A 268 -11.79 -39.40 -1.59
N ASP A 269 -12.17 -40.06 -0.50
CA ASP A 269 -12.80 -39.45 0.68
C ASP A 269 -11.81 -39.36 1.87
N LEU A 270 -10.63 -39.98 1.77
CA LEU A 270 -9.57 -39.93 2.78
C LEU A 270 -8.76 -38.61 2.71
N PRO A 271 -8.15 -38.13 3.80
CA PRO A 271 -7.26 -36.97 3.76
C PRO A 271 -6.04 -37.19 2.83
N MET A 272 -5.52 -36.11 2.25
CA MET A 272 -4.47 -36.16 1.22
C MET A 272 -3.22 -36.92 1.68
N VAL A 273 -2.80 -36.72 2.94
CA VAL A 273 -1.62 -37.39 3.51
C VAL A 273 -1.80 -38.91 3.57
N THR A 274 -2.98 -39.39 3.96
CA THR A 274 -3.27 -40.83 3.99
C THR A 274 -3.41 -41.45 2.60
N ARG A 275 -3.85 -40.68 1.58
CA ARG A 275 -3.86 -41.16 0.19
C ARG A 275 -2.45 -41.38 -0.33
N GLN A 276 -1.56 -40.41 -0.10
CA GLN A 276 -0.17 -40.49 -0.55
C GLN A 276 0.58 -41.67 0.08
N MET A 277 0.30 -41.99 1.36
CA MET A 277 0.88 -43.18 2.00
C MET A 277 0.44 -44.48 1.33
N LEU A 278 -0.86 -44.62 1.00
CA LEU A 278 -1.40 -45.80 0.32
C LEU A 278 -0.99 -45.90 -1.16
N GLU A 279 -0.48 -44.83 -1.76
CA GLU A 279 0.08 -44.82 -3.12
C GLU A 279 1.57 -45.15 -3.14
N SER A 280 2.26 -45.03 -2.00
CA SER A 280 3.69 -45.33 -1.85
C SER A 280 4.00 -46.75 -1.39
N GLU A 281 2.99 -47.52 -0.99
CA GLU A 281 3.06 -48.97 -0.70
C GLU A 281 2.66 -49.78 -1.94
#